data_AF-A0A2U4FBC4-F1
#
_entry.id   AF-A0A2U4FBC4-F1
#
_cell.length_a   1.000
_cell.length_b   1.000
_cell.length_c   1.000
_cell.angle_alpha   90.00
_cell.angle_beta   90.00
_cell.angle_gamma   90.00
#
_symmetry.space_group_name_H-M   'P 1'
#
loop_
_entity.id
_entity.type
_entity.pdbx_description
1 polymer ?
#
loop_
_entity_poly.entity_id
_entity_poly.type
_entity_poly.pdbx_seq_one_letter_code
_entity_poly.pdbx_strand_id
1 'polypeptide(L)'
;MNDYNNYDDNSNKPAQSGIVPWIPLILALIYTVSPVDLVPDVIPIVGWFEDALLLVVGGLNGIQNGVLEANSSLRGIVKFLKWGLLIVGGIGIIIVVLLAVLVFKIAAN
;
A
#
# COMPACT_ATOMS: atom_id res chain seq x y z
N MET A 1 -9.84 -35.01 6.79
CA MET A 1 -10.14 -33.76 7.50
C MET A 1 -9.21 -32.74 6.90
N ASN A 2 -9.70 -31.82 6.07
CA ASN A 2 -8.83 -30.95 5.28
C ASN A 2 -8.34 -29.77 6.12
N ASP A 3 -7.02 -29.61 6.20
CA ASP A 3 -6.29 -28.52 6.86
C ASP A 3 -6.45 -27.19 6.11
N TYR A 4 -7.68 -26.69 6.04
CA TYR A 4 -8.00 -25.38 5.49
C TYR A 4 -8.03 -24.32 6.60
N ASN A 5 -6.94 -24.11 7.32
CA ASN A 5 -6.79 -22.93 8.17
C ASN A 5 -5.31 -22.56 8.32
N ASN A 6 -4.66 -22.23 7.20
CA ASN A 6 -3.50 -21.35 7.23
C ASN A 6 -3.93 -19.98 6.70
N TYR A 7 -4.90 -19.36 7.37
CA TYR A 7 -4.88 -17.91 7.44
C TYR A 7 -3.67 -17.60 8.31
N ASP A 8 -2.58 -17.17 7.67
CA ASP A 8 -1.39 -16.60 8.30
C ASP A 8 -1.83 -15.39 9.13
N ASP A 9 -2.39 -15.68 10.31
CA ASP A 9 -2.77 -14.69 11.28
C ASP A 9 -1.50 -14.22 11.95
N ASN A 10 -0.86 -13.29 11.23
CA ASN A 10 0.31 -12.57 11.69
C ASN A 10 0.01 -11.74 12.96
N SER A 11 -1.21 -11.79 13.55
CA SER A 11 -1.58 -11.12 14.81
C SER A 11 -0.67 -11.48 15.99
N ASN A 12 -0.13 -12.71 16.03
CA ASN A 12 0.58 -13.24 17.20
C ASN A 12 2.11 -13.31 17.04
N LYS A 13 2.66 -12.89 15.89
CA LYS A 13 4.11 -12.87 15.69
C LYS A 13 4.72 -11.69 16.47
N PRO A 14 5.72 -11.92 17.33
CA PRO A 14 6.42 -10.85 18.04
C PRO A 14 7.08 -9.90 17.04
N ALA A 15 7.35 -8.66 17.46
CA ALA A 15 8.06 -7.68 16.65
C ALA A 15 9.34 -8.32 16.10
N GLN A 16 9.46 -8.37 14.78
CA GLN A 16 10.61 -8.97 14.11
C GLN A 16 11.75 -7.96 14.14
N SER A 17 12.80 -8.28 14.90
CA SER A 17 13.99 -7.44 14.96
C SER A 17 14.75 -7.50 13.62
N GLY A 18 15.24 -6.34 13.17
CA GLY A 18 16.05 -6.21 11.96
C GLY A 18 15.35 -5.51 10.79
N ILE A 19 15.90 -5.68 9.59
CA ILE A 19 15.53 -4.89 8.40
C ILE A 19 14.32 -5.45 7.64
N VAL A 20 13.92 -6.69 7.92
CA VAL A 20 12.84 -7.39 7.19
C VAL A 20 11.52 -6.61 7.18
N PRO A 21 11.03 -6.04 8.31
CA PRO A 21 9.81 -5.23 8.32
C PRO A 21 9.89 -3.99 7.43
N TRP A 22 11.10 -3.48 7.19
CA TRP A 22 11.36 -2.24 6.48
C TRP A 22 11.60 -2.43 4.98
N ILE A 23 11.73 -3.68 4.51
CA ILE A 23 11.88 -4.00 3.08
C ILE A 23 10.82 -3.28 2.22
N PRO A 24 9.52 -3.27 2.57
CA PRO A 24 8.52 -2.58 1.76
C PRO A 24 8.76 -1.06 1.65
N LEU A 25 9.24 -0.43 2.74
CA LEU A 25 9.60 0.99 2.71
C LEU A 25 10.81 1.24 1.81
N ILE A 26 11.83 0.38 1.90
CA ILE A 26 13.05 0.49 1.09
C ILE A 26 12.69 0.33 -0.39
N LEU A 27 11.86 -0.65 -0.75
CA LEU A 27 11.37 -0.82 -2.12
C LEU A 27 10.59 0.41 -2.59
N ALA A 28 9.72 0.96 -1.74
CA ALA A 28 8.97 2.16 -2.07
C ALA A 28 9.91 3.36 -2.32
N LEU A 29 10.93 3.56 -1.48
CA LEU A 29 11.93 4.63 -1.69
C LEU A 29 12.72 4.46 -2.98
N ILE A 30 13.14 3.22 -3.29
CA ILE A 30 13.84 2.91 -4.55
C ILE A 30 12.91 3.22 -5.73
N TYR A 31 11.63 2.87 -5.62
CA TYR A 31 10.64 3.14 -6.65
C TYR A 31 10.43 4.64 -6.87
N THR A 32 10.30 5.45 -5.82
CA THR A 32 10.08 6.91 -5.95
C THR A 32 11.24 7.65 -6.62
N VAL A 33 12.45 7.10 -6.61
CA VAL A 33 13.64 7.68 -7.26
C VAL A 33 14.03 6.92 -8.53
N SER A 34 13.28 5.88 -8.89
CA SER A 34 13.53 5.06 -10.06
C SER A 34 13.20 5.85 -11.31
N PRO A 35 14.09 5.88 -12.33
CA PRO A 35 13.75 6.44 -13.64
C PRO A 35 12.79 5.55 -14.44
N VAL A 36 12.41 4.39 -13.90
CA VAL A 36 11.44 3.45 -14.47
C VAL A 36 10.18 3.51 -13.62
N ASP A 37 9.11 4.08 -14.18
CA ASP A 37 7.80 4.21 -13.53
C ASP A 37 6.83 3.08 -13.92
N LEU A 38 6.01 2.63 -12.96
CA LEU A 38 4.91 1.68 -13.24
C LEU A 38 3.73 2.37 -13.95
N VAL A 39 3.54 3.67 -13.69
CA VAL A 39 2.56 4.51 -14.36
C VAL A 39 3.31 5.38 -15.37
N PRO A 40 3.04 5.25 -16.68
CA PRO A 40 3.66 6.11 -17.68
C PRO A 40 3.40 7.58 -17.35
N ASP A 41 4.40 8.45 -17.55
CA ASP A 41 4.45 9.91 -17.29
C ASP A 41 3.24 10.75 -17.78
N VAL A 42 2.30 10.13 -18.47
CA VAL A 42 1.08 10.71 -19.05
C VAL A 42 0.13 11.23 -17.98
N ILE A 43 0.17 10.71 -16.73
CA ILE A 43 -0.67 11.21 -15.62
C ILE A 43 0.16 11.48 -14.36
N PRO A 44 0.86 12.64 -14.30
CA PRO A 44 1.77 12.99 -13.20
C PRO A 44 1.14 12.93 -11.81
N ILE A 45 -0.15 13.26 -11.72
CA ILE A 45 -0.89 13.32 -10.46
C ILE A 45 -1.15 11.92 -9.90
N VAL A 46 -1.38 10.93 -10.77
CA VAL A 46 -1.64 9.54 -10.34
C VAL A 46 -0.34 8.86 -9.93
N GLY A 47 0.77 9.12 -10.66
CA GLY A 47 2.10 8.62 -10.29
C GLY A 47 2.52 9.07 -8.89
N TRP A 48 2.43 10.38 -8.59
CA TRP A 48 2.80 10.89 -7.26
C TRP A 48 1.89 10.37 -6.14
N PHE A 49 0.62 10.13 -6.44
CA PHE A 49 -0.31 9.55 -5.48
C PHE A 49 0.04 8.09 -5.16
N GLU A 50 0.37 7.28 -6.17
CA GLU A 50 0.84 5.90 -5.97
C GLU A 50 2.14 5.84 -5.17
N ASP A 51 3.11 6.71 -5.47
CA ASP A 51 4.39 6.77 -4.75
C ASP A 51 4.18 7.07 -3.27
N ALA A 52 3.38 8.10 -2.97
CA ALA A 52 3.05 8.49 -1.61
C ALA A 52 2.32 7.35 -0.85
N LEU A 53 1.39 6.67 -1.53
CA LEU A 53 0.69 5.49 -1.01
C LEU A 53 1.66 4.38 -0.61
N LEU A 54 2.58 4.02 -1.50
CA LEU A 54 3.57 2.97 -1.27
C LEU A 54 4.52 3.33 -0.12
N LEU A 55 4.96 4.59 -0.04
CA LEU A 55 5.82 5.06 1.04
C LEU A 55 5.14 4.95 2.40
N VAL A 56 3.89 5.42 2.49
CA VAL A 56 3.11 5.38 3.74
C VAL A 56 2.81 3.93 4.14
N VAL A 57 2.36 3.09 3.20
CA VAL A 57 2.07 1.67 3.45
C VAL A 57 3.34 0.91 3.87
N GLY A 58 4.47 1.19 3.22
CA GLY A 58 5.76 0.58 3.53
C GLY A 58 6.28 0.98 4.91
N GLY A 59 6.18 2.27 5.26
CA GLY A 59 6.53 2.78 6.58
C GLY A 59 5.64 2.22 7.69
N LEU A 60 4.32 2.18 7.45
CA LEU A 60 3.37 1.56 8.37
C LEU A 60 3.65 0.06 8.56
N ASN A 61 4.08 -0.65 7.52
CA ASN A 61 4.48 -2.06 7.64
C ASN A 61 5.72 -2.24 8.53
N GLY A 62 6.74 -1.40 8.34
CA GLY A 62 7.93 -1.36 9.18
C GLY A 62 7.61 -1.09 10.65
N ILE A 63 6.77 -0.10 10.92
CA ILE A 63 6.30 0.21 12.28
C ILE A 63 5.48 -0.96 12.85
N GLN A 64 4.53 -1.50 12.09
CA GLN A 64 3.62 -2.57 12.52
C GLN A 64 4.35 -3.86 12.92
N ASN A 65 5.40 -4.22 12.19
CA ASN A 65 6.06 -5.51 12.34
C ASN A 65 7.46 -5.42 12.96
N GLY A 66 8.10 -4.25 12.94
CA GLY A 66 9.46 -4.05 13.49
C GLY A 66 9.51 -3.27 14.79
N VAL A 67 8.48 -2.48 15.12
CA VAL A 67 8.47 -1.64 16.33
C VAL A 67 7.36 -2.06 17.29
N LEU A 68 6.16 -2.35 16.77
CA LEU A 68 5.01 -2.65 17.61
C LEU A 68 4.99 -4.10 18.09
N GLU A 69 4.71 -4.26 19.38
CA GLU A 69 4.49 -5.57 19.99
C GLU A 69 3.20 -6.23 19.49
N ALA A 70 3.20 -7.57 19.46
CA ALA A 70 2.12 -8.39 18.92
C ALA A 70 0.77 -8.12 19.61
N ASN A 71 0.78 -7.92 20.92
CA ASN A 71 -0.39 -7.70 21.77
C ASN A 71 -0.82 -6.23 21.87
N SER A 72 -0.16 -5.31 21.15
CA SER A 72 -0.46 -3.88 21.26
C SER A 72 -1.70 -3.48 20.46
N SER A 73 -2.58 -2.67 21.06
CA SER A 73 -3.76 -2.10 20.37
C SER A 73 -3.35 -1.20 19.19
N LEU A 74 -2.14 -0.62 19.25
CA LEU A 74 -1.56 0.18 18.16
C LEU A 74 -1.33 -0.64 16.89
N ARG A 75 -1.00 -1.93 17.02
CA ARG A 75 -0.81 -2.82 15.87
C ARG A 75 -2.11 -3.03 15.09
N GLY A 76 -3.23 -3.11 15.81
CA GLY A 76 -4.56 -3.15 15.21
C GLY A 76 -4.91 -1.87 14.45
N ILE A 77 -4.62 -0.71 15.05
CA ILE A 77 -4.83 0.61 14.43
C ILE A 77 -3.98 0.75 13.16
N VAL A 78 -2.69 0.44 13.21
CA VAL A 78 -1.81 0.52 12.03
C VAL A 78 -2.26 -0.44 10.93
N LYS A 79 -2.69 -1.65 11.30
CA LYS A 79 -3.23 -2.62 10.33
C LYS A 79 -4.50 -2.07 9.67
N PHE A 80 -5.41 -1.47 10.43
CA PHE A 80 -6.62 -0.82 9.89
C PHE A 80 -6.28 0.36 8.98
N LEU A 81 -5.36 1.24 9.39
CA LEU A 81 -4.89 2.36 8.56
C LEU A 81 -4.29 1.85 7.25
N LYS A 82 -3.46 0.80 7.29
CA LYS A 82 -2.82 0.23 6.09
C LYS A 82 -3.85 -0.28 5.09
N TRP A 83 -4.79 -1.11 5.54
CA TRP A 83 -5.83 -1.65 4.66
C TRP A 83 -6.83 -0.59 4.21
N GLY A 84 -7.23 0.33 5.10
CA GLY A 84 -8.11 1.44 4.76
C GLY A 84 -7.50 2.35 3.70
N LEU A 85 -6.22 2.68 3.83
CA LEU A 85 -5.49 3.51 2.88
C LEU A 85 -5.39 2.83 1.50
N LEU A 86 -5.13 1.52 1.45
CA LEU A 86 -5.12 0.76 0.18
C LEU A 86 -6.50 0.71 -0.49
N ILE A 87 -7.57 0.55 0.29
CA ILE A 87 -8.94 0.55 -0.24
C ILE A 87 -9.30 1.92 -0.80
N VAL A 88 -9.08 2.99 -0.03
CA VAL A 88 -9.37 4.37 -0.47
C VAL A 88 -8.52 4.74 -1.68
N GLY A 89 -7.23 4.38 -1.66
CA GLY A 89 -6.32 4.59 -2.78
C GLY A 89 -6.79 3.89 -4.05
N GLY A 90 -7.11 2.59 -3.96
CA GLY A 90 -7.60 1.81 -5.10
C GLY A 90 -8.93 2.34 -5.66
N ILE A 91 -9.86 2.72 -4.79
CA ILE A 91 -11.12 3.36 -5.20
C ILE A 91 -10.85 4.68 -5.93
N GLY A 92 -9.95 5.51 -5.40
CA GLY A 92 -9.56 6.78 -6.03
C GLY A 92 -9.02 6.58 -7.45
N ILE A 93 -8.12 5.62 -7.64
CA ILE A 93 -7.56 5.29 -8.97
C ILE A 93 -8.67 4.84 -9.93
N ILE A 94 -9.56 3.96 -9.49
CA ILE A 94 -10.70 3.48 -10.31
C ILE A 94 -11.59 4.66 -10.74
N ILE A 95 -11.90 5.58 -9.84
CA ILE A 95 -12.72 6.77 -10.15
C ILE A 95 -12.02 7.62 -11.22
N VAL A 96 -10.72 7.90 -11.06
CA VAL A 96 -9.96 8.69 -12.03
C VAL A 96 -9.98 8.04 -13.42
N VAL A 97 -9.77 6.72 -13.50
CA VAL A 97 -9.82 5.98 -14.77
C VAL A 97 -11.22 6.04 -15.41
N LEU A 98 -12.28 5.85 -14.62
CA LEU A 98 -13.66 5.94 -15.12
C LEU A 98 -13.99 7.34 -15.64
N LEU A 99 -13.55 8.39 -14.95
CA LEU A 99 -13.72 9.77 -15.41
C LEU A 99 -12.96 10.03 -16.71
N ALA A 100 -11.72 9.55 -16.83
CA ALA A 100 -10.94 9.69 -18.05
C ALA A 100 -11.64 9.03 -19.26
N VAL A 101 -12.17 7.81 -19.08
CA VAL A 101 -12.93 7.09 -20.10
C VAL A 101 -14.21 7.84 -20.47
N LEU A 102 -14.93 8.37 -19.48
CA LEU A 102 -16.17 9.12 -19.71
C LEU A 102 -15.93 10.41 -20.48
N VAL A 103 -14.90 11.18 -20.11
CA VAL A 103 -14.51 12.40 -20.84
C VAL A 103 -14.11 12.07 -22.26
N PHE A 104 -13.31 11.02 -22.48
CA PHE A 104 -12.92 10.59 -23.82
C PHE A 104 -14.13 10.18 -24.67
N LYS A 105 -15.08 9.45 -24.09
CA LYS A 105 -16.31 9.05 -24.76
C LYS A 105 -17.19 10.24 -25.16
N ILE A 106 -17.27 11.27 -24.31
CA ILE A 106 -18.02 12.50 -24.62
C ILE A 106 -17.30 13.32 -25.69
N ALA A 107 -15.96 13.41 -25.64
CA ALA A 107 -15.19 14.18 -26.60
C ALA A 107 -15.12 13.55 -28.00
N ALA A 108 -15.22 12.22 -28.09
CA ALA A 108 -15.17 11.46 -29.34
C ALA A 108 -16.55 11.26 -30.00
N ASN A 109 -17.62 11.78 -29.40
CA ASN A 109 -19.00 11.68 -29.89
C ASN A 109 -19.54 13.05 -30.29
#